data_AF-X1LFR0-F1
#
_entry.id   AF-X1LFR0-F1
#
_cell.length_a   1.000
_cell.length_b   1.000
_cell.length_c   1.000
_cell.angle_alpha   90.00
_cell.angle_beta   90.00
_cell.angle_gamma   90.00
#
_symmetry.space_group_name_H-M   'P 1'
#
loop_
_entity.id
_entity.type
_entity.pdbx_description
1 polymer ?
#
loop_
_entity_poly.entity_id
_entity_poly.type
_entity_poly.pdbx_seq_one_letter_code
_entity_poly.pdbx_strand_id
1 'polypeptide(L)'
;MIVLDPGDEFTHPRNRKRAEIVDKILPSSIPRLVIHAEGESLLDRFFSLLVKGDFLSVFLAELRGVDPFPVASIDRLKKELS
;
A
#
# COMPACT_ATOMS: atom_id res chain seq x y z
N MET A 1 -10.30 0.43 -0.58
CA MET A 1 -8.98 1.05 -0.74
C MET A 1 -8.21 0.88 0.56
N ILE A 2 -6.98 0.37 0.50
CA ILE A 2 -6.11 0.23 1.66
C ILE A 2 -5.05 1.33 1.57
N VAL A 3 -4.80 2.01 2.69
CA VAL A 3 -3.80 3.09 2.80
C VAL A 3 -2.81 2.69 3.89
N LEU A 4 -1.52 2.70 3.56
CA LEU A 4 -0.44 2.54 4.52
C LEU A 4 0.06 3.92 4.92
N ASP A 5 -0.04 4.24 6.21
CA ASP A 5 0.28 5.56 6.75
C ASP A 5 1.47 5.47 7.73
N PRO A 6 2.64 6.03 7.37
CA PRO A 6 3.81 6.02 8.24
C PRO A 6 3.68 6.96 9.45
N GLY A 7 2.65 7.82 9.49
CA GLY A 7 2.39 8.79 10.55
C GLY A 7 2.83 10.20 10.17
N ASP A 8 2.26 11.19 10.86
CA ASP A 8 2.40 12.59 10.51
C ASP A 8 3.85 13.08 10.59
N GLU A 9 4.57 12.67 11.64
CA GLU A 9 5.94 13.09 11.93
C GLU A 9 6.96 12.69 10.84
N PHE A 10 6.68 11.60 10.11
CA PHE A 10 7.54 11.07 9.05
C PHE A 10 7.02 11.35 7.64
N THR A 11 5.88 12.04 7.52
CA THR A 11 5.28 12.37 6.23
C THR A 11 5.56 13.82 5.87
N HIS A 12 6.10 14.07 4.68
CA HIS A 12 6.29 15.46 4.22
C HIS A 12 4.94 16.23 4.23
N PRO A 13 4.88 17.50 4.69
CA PRO A 13 3.63 18.26 4.83
C PRO A 13 2.78 18.29 3.54
N ARG A 14 3.43 18.42 2.38
CA ARG A 14 2.76 18.38 1.06
C ARG A 14 2.05 17.04 0.80
N ASN A 15 2.62 15.92 1.25
CA ASN A 15 2.04 14.60 1.06
C ASN A 15 0.86 14.38 2.01
N ARG A 16 0.95 14.86 3.25
CA ARG A 16 -0.19 14.89 4.18
C ARG A 16 -1.35 15.69 3.58
N LYS A 17 -1.06 16.87 3.05
CA LYS A 17 -2.09 17.70 2.42
C LYS A 17 -2.73 17.03 1.22
N ARG A 18 -1.94 16.29 0.42
CA ARG A 18 -2.47 15.49 -0.69
C ARG A 18 -3.40 14.39 -0.19
N ALA A 19 -3.03 13.66 0.87
CA ALA A 19 -3.88 12.62 1.45
C ALA A 19 -5.22 13.19 1.93
N GLU A 20 -5.22 14.32 2.66
CA GLU A 20 -6.44 15.02 3.09
C GLU A 20 -7.34 15.43 1.91
N ILE A 21 -6.74 15.96 0.84
CA ILE A 21 -7.49 16.38 -0.36
C ILE A 21 -8.10 15.17 -1.07
N VAL A 22 -7.32 14.09 -1.24
CA VAL A 22 -7.81 12.84 -1.85
C VAL A 22 -8.94 12.23 -1.04
N ASP A 23 -8.85 12.27 0.29
CA ASP A 23 -9.91 11.76 1.18
C ASP A 23 -11.24 12.50 0.99
N LYS A 24 -11.19 13.81 0.70
CA LYS A 24 -12.37 14.64 0.40
C LYS A 24 -12.93 14.45 -1.00
N ILE A 25 -12.09 14.09 -1.97
CA ILE A 25 -12.49 13.87 -3.36
C ILE A 25 -13.10 12.47 -3.54
N LEU A 26 -12.59 11.48 -2.80
CA LEU A 26 -13.05 10.11 -2.91
C LEU A 26 -14.51 9.96 -2.44
N PRO A 27 -15.37 9.30 -3.22
CA PRO A 27 -16.75 9.07 -2.82
C PRO A 27 -16.84 8.13 -1.62
N SER A 28 -17.81 8.39 -0.74
CA SER A 28 -18.05 7.59 0.48
C SER A 28 -18.42 6.13 0.21
N SER A 29 -18.82 5.80 -1.02
CA SER A 29 -19.12 4.44 -1.46
C SER A 29 -17.88 3.55 -1.59
N ILE A 30 -16.66 4.12 -1.57
CA ILE A 30 -15.41 3.36 -1.61
C ILE A 30 -14.96 3.11 -0.16
N PRO A 31 -15.02 1.87 0.34
CA PRO A 31 -14.55 1.56 1.69
C PRO A 31 -13.05 1.86 1.81
N ARG A 32 -12.64 2.49 2.90
CA ARG A 32 -11.25 2.85 3.17
C ARG A 32 -10.80 2.20 4.46
N LEU A 33 -9.63 1.57 4.41
CA LEU A 33 -8.94 1.04 5.58
C LEU A 33 -7.56 1.68 5.65
N VAL A 34 -7.29 2.42 6.72
CA VAL A 34 -5.98 3.01 6.98
C VAL A 34 -5.25 2.12 7.98
N ILE A 35 -4.04 1.73 7.62
CA ILE A 35 -3.13 0.97 8.48
C ILE A 35 -2.01 1.93 8.88
N HIS A 36 -1.95 2.24 10.17
CA HIS A 36 -0.92 3.10 10.73
C HIS A 36 0.32 2.29 11.09
N ALA A 37 1.50 2.90 10.90
CA ALA A 37 2.77 2.32 11.32
C ALA A 37 2.88 2.24 12.85
N GLU A 38 3.59 1.23 13.32
CA GLU A 38 3.94 1.01 14.73
C GLU A 38 5.46 1.10 14.92
N GLY A 39 5.88 1.56 16.09
CA GLY A 39 7.30 1.71 16.45
C GLY A 39 7.72 3.17 16.68
N GLU A 40 8.92 3.34 17.22
CA GLU A 40 9.44 4.65 17.63
C GLU A 40 10.38 5.25 16.57
N SER A 41 11.20 4.41 15.93
CA SER A 41 12.09 4.87 14.87
C SER A 41 11.43 4.84 13.50
N LEU A 42 11.98 5.62 12.56
CA LEU A 42 11.59 5.57 11.15
C LEU A 42 11.70 4.15 10.58
N LEU A 43 12.73 3.40 11.01
CA LEU A 43 13.00 2.05 10.52
C LEU A 43 11.96 1.05 11.03
N ASP A 44 11.60 1.14 12.32
CA ASP A 44 10.57 0.27 12.92
C ASP A 44 9.22 0.46 12.21
N ARG A 45 8.84 1.72 12.02
CA ARG A 45 7.60 2.09 11.34
C ARG A 45 7.57 1.58 9.90
N PHE A 46 8.68 1.76 9.18
CA PHE A 46 8.83 1.25 7.82
C PHE A 46 8.65 -0.27 7.77
N PHE A 47 9.35 -1.03 8.62
CA PHE A 47 9.21 -2.48 8.64
C PHE A 47 7.83 -2.95 9.12
N SER A 48 7.19 -2.23 10.06
CA SER A 48 5.84 -2.57 10.50
C SER A 48 4.84 -2.52 9.33
N LEU A 49 4.94 -1.50 8.46
CA LEU A 49 4.07 -1.36 7.29
C LEU A 49 4.47 -2.31 6.18
N LEU A 50 5.77 -2.50 5.94
CA LEU A 50 6.30 -3.41 4.92
C LEU A 50 5.76 -4.82 5.15
N VAL A 51 5.98 -5.37 6.35
CA VAL A 51 5.58 -6.73 6.70
C VAL A 51 4.06 -6.89 6.62
N LYS A 52 3.29 -5.95 7.20
CA LYS A 52 1.82 -5.97 7.14
C LYS A 52 1.31 -5.90 5.69
N GLY A 53 1.89 -5.03 4.87
CA GLY A 53 1.51 -4.85 3.47
C GLY A 53 1.79 -6.09 2.62
N ASP A 54 2.94 -6.74 2.83
CA ASP A 54 3.33 -7.94 2.09
C ASP A 54 2.36 -9.09 2.38
N PHE A 55 2.13 -9.41 3.65
CA PHE A 55 1.19 -10.47 4.03
C PHE A 55 -0.25 -10.16 3.61
N LEU A 56 -0.68 -8.89 3.72
CA LEU A 56 -2.00 -8.47 3.27
C LEU A 56 -2.21 -8.75 1.79
N SER A 57 -1.20 -8.52 0.95
CA SER A 57 -1.30 -8.78 -0.49
C SER A 57 -1.51 -10.28 -0.78
N VAL A 58 -0.80 -11.15 -0.06
CA VAL A 58 -0.91 -12.62 -0.19
C VAL A 58 -2.27 -13.11 0.28
N PHE A 59 -2.73 -12.68 1.46
CA PHE A 59 -4.05 -13.06 1.98
C PHE A 59 -5.18 -12.58 1.07
N LEU A 60 -5.06 -11.37 0.49
CA LEU A 60 -6.06 -10.89 -0.47
C LEU A 60 -6.07 -11.70 -1.75
N ALA A 61 -4.92 -12.19 -2.22
CA ALA A 61 -4.83 -13.06 -3.38
C ALA A 61 -5.53 -14.39 -3.11
N GLU A 62 -5.25 -15.01 -1.96
CA GLU A 62 -5.90 -16.24 -1.51
C GLU A 62 -7.43 -16.09 -1.40
N LEU A 63 -7.90 -15.04 -0.72
CA LEU A 63 -9.33 -14.75 -0.57
C LEU A 63 -10.05 -14.50 -1.91
N ARG A 64 -9.31 -14.07 -2.93
CA ARG A 64 -9.84 -13.81 -4.28
C ARG A 64 -9.63 -14.97 -5.25
N GLY A 65 -8.96 -16.05 -4.82
CA GLY A 65 -8.59 -17.16 -5.69
C GLY A 65 -7.64 -16.75 -6.83
N VAL A 66 -6.79 -15.75 -6.58
CA VAL A 66 -5.78 -15.26 -7.54
C VAL A 66 -4.41 -15.78 -7.13
N ASP A 67 -3.62 -16.27 -8.09
CA ASP A 67 -2.22 -16.61 -7.85
C ASP A 67 -1.37 -15.33 -7.73
N PRO A 68 -0.73 -15.05 -6.58
CA PRO A 68 0.05 -13.84 -6.38
C PRO A 68 1.44 -13.87 -7.03
N PHE A 69 1.93 -15.01 -7.52
CA PHE A 69 3.31 -15.15 -8.02
C PHE A 69 3.53 -14.70 -9.48
N PRO A 70 2.62 -14.96 -10.44
CA PRO A 70 2.86 -14.62 -11.84
C PRO A 70 2.83 -13.11 -12.09
N VAL A 71 3.82 -12.62 -12.86
CA VAL A 71 3.92 -11.23 -13.30
C VAL A 71 3.89 -11.14 -14.82
N ALA A 72 2.81 -11.64 -15.43
CA ALA A 72 2.69 -11.84 -16.88
C ALA A 72 3.00 -10.58 -17.71
N SER A 73 2.63 -9.39 -17.25
CA SER A 73 2.95 -8.12 -17.93
C SER A 73 4.46 -7.84 -17.95
N ILE A 74 5.16 -8.13 -16.86
CA ILE A 74 6.62 -7.97 -16.76
C ILE A 74 7.32 -9.04 -17.61
N ASP A 75 6.84 -10.29 -17.57
CA ASP A 75 7.41 -11.38 -18.36
C ASP A 75 7.28 -11.11 -19.86
N ARG A 76 6.14 -10.57 -20.30
CA ARG A 76 5.96 -10.11 -21.67
C ARG A 76 6.94 -9.01 -22.04
N LEU A 77 7.08 -7.98 -21.19
CA LEU A 77 8.02 -6.88 -21.41
C LEU A 77 9.46 -7.40 -21.56
N LYS A 78 9.90 -8.30 -20.66
CA LYS A 78 11.23 -8.91 -20.72
C LYS A 78 11.48 -9.65 -22.04
N LYS A 79 10.46 -10.34 -22.57
CA LYS A 79 10.54 -11.05 -23.86
C LYS A 79 10.63 -10.11 -25.05
N GLU A 80 9.91 -8.97 -25.03
CA GLU A 80 9.93 -8.00 -26.14
C GLU A 80 11.22 -7.14 -26.18
N LEU A 81 11.95 -7.04 -25.06
CA LEU A 81 13.21 -6.30 -24.96
C LEU A 81 14.46 -7.09 -25.38
N SER A 82 14.32 -8.40 -25.59
CA SER A 82 15.42 -9.30 -26.00
C SER A 82 15.41 -9.55 -27.49
#